data_AF-A0A2D7J8F7-F1
#
_entry.id   AF-A0A2D7J8F7-F1
#
_cell.length_a   1.000
_cell.length_b   1.000
_cell.length_c   1.000
_cell.angle_alpha   90.00
_cell.angle_beta   90.00
_cell.angle_gamma   90.00
#
_symmetry.space_group_name_H-M   'P 1'
#
loop_
_entity.id
_entity.type
_entity.pdbx_description
1 polymer ?
#
loop_
_entity_poly.entity_id
_entity_poly.type
_entity_poly.pdbx_seq_one_letter_code
_entity_poly.pdbx_strand_id
1 'polypeptide(L)'
;MNLFLTLLFLNLNYSEPDWTIYFENEKIEISYSISVCEDKKYQIKHEYFLIKVKNKTQETKVINFHKGIKNINNDEDKIAFVLKPNEVRVGNCDNTFDLNIFSRDMINSKKETTSKFYLSNIKVIEVY
;
A
#
# COMPACT_ATOMS: atom_id res chain seq x y z
N MET A 1 44.20 19.15 -25.65
CA MET A 1 43.24 19.88 -24.78
C MET A 1 42.04 18.96 -24.60
N ASN A 2 42.10 18.08 -23.60
CA ASN A 2 41.11 17.01 -23.42
C ASN A 2 39.91 17.55 -22.65
N LEU A 3 38.78 17.60 -23.34
CA LEU A 3 37.47 17.98 -22.83
C LEU A 3 36.96 16.87 -21.90
N PHE A 4 37.22 16.99 -20.59
CA PHE A 4 36.61 16.12 -19.58
C PHE A 4 35.16 16.54 -19.37
N LEU A 5 34.25 15.79 -19.98
CA LEU A 5 32.82 15.85 -19.76
C LEU A 5 32.48 15.00 -18.52
N THR A 6 32.53 15.59 -17.33
CA THR A 6 32.06 14.91 -16.11
C THR A 6 30.57 15.18 -15.89
N LEU A 7 29.80 14.09 -16.04
CA LEU A 7 28.39 13.88 -15.73
C LEU A 7 27.84 14.75 -14.60
N LEU A 8 26.82 15.56 -14.89
CA LEU A 8 25.86 16.04 -13.90
C LEU A 8 25.03 14.83 -13.42
N PHE A 9 25.31 14.35 -12.21
CA PHE A 9 24.33 13.55 -11.47
C PHE A 9 23.20 14.48 -11.05
N LEU A 10 22.19 14.60 -11.90
CA LEU A 10 20.89 15.12 -11.50
C LEU A 10 20.36 14.18 -10.41
N ASN A 11 20.49 14.61 -9.15
CA ASN A 11 19.71 14.07 -8.05
C ASN A 11 18.24 14.34 -8.36
N LEU A 12 17.62 13.43 -9.10
CA LEU A 12 16.17 13.32 -9.14
C LEU A 12 15.76 13.05 -7.69
N ASN A 13 15.29 14.10 -7.01
CA ASN A 13 14.62 13.98 -5.73
C ASN A 13 13.32 13.21 -5.99
N TYR A 14 13.42 11.89 -6.10
CA TYR A 14 12.27 11.00 -6.03
C TYR A 14 11.82 11.07 -4.57
N SER A 15 10.88 11.97 -4.30
CA SER A 15 10.17 12.00 -3.03
C SER A 15 9.52 10.64 -2.86
N GLU A 16 10.07 9.80 -1.99
CA GLU A 16 9.34 8.60 -1.59
C GLU A 16 7.97 9.02 -1.03
N PRO A 17 6.92 8.21 -1.25
CA PRO A 17 5.61 8.49 -0.68
C PRO A 17 5.74 8.61 0.85
N ASP A 18 5.07 9.58 1.45
CA ASP A 18 4.99 9.67 2.90
C ASP A 18 4.10 8.53 3.42
N TRP A 19 4.71 7.56 4.10
CA TRP A 19 4.04 6.36 4.60
C TRP A 19 3.68 6.55 6.07
N THR A 20 2.38 6.47 6.38
CA THR A 20 1.86 6.45 7.75
C THR A 20 1.82 5.01 8.28
N ILE A 21 2.49 4.73 9.40
CA ILE A 21 2.44 3.43 10.07
C ILE A 21 1.04 3.26 10.70
N TYR A 22 0.34 2.18 10.32
CA TYR A 22 -0.99 1.85 10.83
C TYR A 22 -0.96 0.77 11.92
N PHE A 23 -0.13 -0.25 11.71
CA PHE A 23 0.04 -1.35 12.63
C PHE A 23 1.50 -1.79 12.62
N GLU A 24 2.07 -1.98 13.81
CA GLU A 24 3.43 -2.49 13.94
C GLU A 24 3.52 -3.40 15.16
N ASN A 25 4.23 -4.51 14.99
CA ASN A 25 4.70 -5.33 16.08
C ASN A 25 6.12 -5.83 15.79
N GLU A 26 6.60 -6.80 16.57
CA GLU A 26 7.93 -7.40 16.37
C GLU A 26 8.05 -8.17 15.05
N LYS A 27 6.93 -8.66 14.49
CA LYS A 27 6.91 -9.55 13.33
C LYS A 27 6.71 -8.80 12.02
N ILE A 28 5.82 -7.81 11.99
CA ILE A 28 5.44 -7.09 10.78
C ILE A 28 5.23 -5.60 11.03
N GLU A 29 5.27 -4.84 9.95
CA GLU A 29 4.82 -3.45 9.86
C GLU A 29 3.82 -3.34 8.70
N ILE A 30 2.69 -2.69 8.95
CA ILE A 30 1.71 -2.28 7.94
C ILE A 30 1.62 -0.76 7.98
N SER A 31 1.93 -0.14 6.84
CA SER A 31 1.80 1.29 6.64
C SER A 31 0.93 1.58 5.42
N TYR A 32 0.42 2.79 5.30
CA TYR A 32 -0.30 3.24 4.10
C TYR A 32 0.17 4.61 3.64
N SER A 33 -0.05 4.89 2.36
CA SER A 33 0.11 6.22 1.77
C SER A 33 -1.11 6.50 0.89
N ILE A 34 -1.39 7.78 0.65
CA ILE A 34 -2.47 8.20 -0.25
C ILE A 34 -1.89 8.38 -1.65
N SER A 35 -2.55 7.82 -2.66
CA SER A 35 -2.16 7.96 -4.06
C SER A 35 -3.36 8.30 -4.93
N VAL A 36 -3.13 9.09 -5.98
CA VAL A 36 -4.13 9.38 -7.01
C VAL A 36 -3.84 8.49 -8.22
N CYS A 37 -4.78 7.61 -8.51
CA CYS A 37 -4.72 6.67 -9.63
C CYS A 37 -5.58 7.20 -10.77
N GLU A 38 -5.01 7.26 -11.97
CA GLU A 38 -5.69 7.73 -13.17
C GLU A 38 -6.00 6.57 -14.11
N ASP A 39 -7.28 6.36 -14.39
CA ASP A 39 -7.70 5.55 -15.51
C ASP A 39 -7.49 6.36 -16.80
N LYS A 40 -6.42 6.06 -17.51
CA LYS A 40 -6.05 6.76 -18.75
C LYS A 40 -7.09 6.61 -19.86
N LYS A 41 -7.87 5.53 -19.86
CA LYS A 41 -8.87 5.26 -20.90
C LYS A 41 -10.07 6.17 -20.75
N TYR A 42 -10.50 6.41 -19.50
CA TYR A 42 -11.69 7.21 -19.21
C TYR A 42 -11.37 8.60 -18.64
N GLN A 43 -10.09 8.94 -18.45
CA GLN A 43 -9.62 10.18 -17.82
C GLN A 43 -10.22 10.39 -16.43
N ILE A 44 -10.45 9.29 -15.71
CA ILE A 44 -11.02 9.31 -14.36
C ILE A 44 -9.89 9.24 -13.34
N LYS A 45 -9.96 10.09 -12.31
CA LYS A 45 -9.02 10.09 -11.20
C LYS A 45 -9.72 9.62 -9.93
N HIS A 46 -9.11 8.64 -9.28
CA HIS A 46 -9.55 8.08 -8.01
C HIS A 46 -8.43 8.20 -7.00
N GLU A 47 -8.78 8.52 -5.76
CA GLU A 47 -7.84 8.49 -4.66
C GLU A 47 -7.91 7.11 -3.99
N TYR A 48 -6.76 6.54 -3.68
CA TYR A 48 -6.62 5.26 -2.99
C TYR A 48 -5.66 5.38 -1.80
N PHE A 49 -5.93 4.60 -0.77
CA PHE A 49 -4.90 4.21 0.18
C PHE A 49 -4.13 3.02 -0.40
N LEU A 50 -2.83 3.19 -0.62
CA LEU A 50 -1.92 2.09 -0.95
C LEU A 50 -1.38 1.52 0.35
N ILE A 51 -1.33 0.20 0.45
CA ILE A 51 -0.88 -0.53 1.65
C ILE A 51 0.53 -1.07 1.39
N LYS A 52 1.43 -0.86 2.33
CA LYS A 52 2.75 -1.49 2.39
C LYS A 52 2.81 -2.41 3.58
N VAL A 53 3.22 -3.66 3.36
CA VAL A 53 3.38 -4.67 4.40
C VAL A 53 4.80 -5.20 4.36
N LYS A 54 5.50 -5.11 5.49
CA LYS A 54 6.89 -5.51 5.67
C LYS A 54 6.98 -6.65 6.67
N ASN A 55 7.66 -7.73 6.29
CA ASN A 55 8.13 -8.74 7.21
C ASN A 55 9.38 -8.21 7.92
N LYS A 56 9.38 -8.16 9.26
CA LYS A 56 10.51 -7.69 10.07
C LYS A 56 11.43 -8.82 10.54
N THR A 57 11.17 -10.05 10.09
CA THR A 57 11.82 -11.26 10.59
C THR A 57 12.55 -12.03 9.48
N GLN A 58 13.39 -12.99 9.91
CA GLN A 58 14.09 -13.93 9.04
C GLN A 58 13.26 -15.18 8.68
N GLU A 59 11.99 -15.21 9.07
CA GLU A 59 11.10 -16.35 8.85
C GLU A 59 10.02 -16.00 7.83
N THR A 60 9.50 -17.01 7.14
CA THR A 60 8.34 -16.84 6.26
C THR A 60 7.08 -16.60 7.09
N LYS A 61 6.27 -15.60 6.73
CA LYS A 61 5.04 -15.25 7.43
C LYS A 61 3.85 -15.33 6.49
N VAL A 62 2.75 -15.92 6.97
CA VAL A 62 1.42 -15.76 6.35
C VAL A 62 0.72 -14.62 7.05
N ILE A 63 0.31 -13.62 6.28
CA ILE A 63 -0.38 -12.43 6.78
C ILE A 63 -1.80 -12.47 6.25
N ASN A 64 -2.78 -12.22 7.12
CA ASN A 64 -4.15 -12.01 6.70
C ASN A 64 -4.82 -10.89 7.48
N PHE A 65 -5.68 -10.13 6.81
CA PHE A 65 -6.48 -9.06 7.38
C PHE A 65 -7.71 -8.80 6.50
N HIS A 66 -8.64 -8.01 6.99
CA HIS A 66 -9.78 -7.52 6.22
C HIS A 66 -9.61 -6.03 5.94
N LYS A 67 -9.99 -5.59 4.74
CA LYS A 67 -10.17 -4.17 4.42
C LYS A 67 -11.42 -3.64 5.12
N GLY A 68 -11.33 -2.47 5.73
CA GLY A 68 -12.47 -1.83 6.39
C GLY A 68 -12.86 -2.45 7.74
N ILE A 69 -13.88 -1.83 8.36
CA ILE A 69 -14.43 -2.26 9.64
C ILE A 69 -15.23 -3.53 9.39
N LYS A 70 -14.77 -4.66 9.95
CA LYS A 70 -15.36 -5.99 9.82
C LYS A 70 -16.90 -5.95 9.77
N ASN A 71 -17.48 -6.16 8.60
CA ASN A 71 -18.81 -6.73 8.49
C ASN A 71 -18.63 -8.25 8.53
N ILE A 72 -19.25 -8.91 9.49
CA ILE A 72 -19.01 -10.32 9.87
C ILE A 72 -19.25 -11.31 8.71
N ASN A 73 -19.80 -10.85 7.57
CA ASN A 73 -20.26 -11.67 6.44
C ASN A 73 -19.65 -11.28 5.08
N ASN A 74 -18.62 -10.42 4.99
CA ASN A 74 -18.01 -10.08 3.70
C ASN A 74 -16.62 -10.72 3.52
N ASP A 75 -16.58 -11.89 2.87
CA ASP A 75 -15.33 -12.57 2.52
C ASP A 75 -14.53 -11.84 1.42
N GLU A 76 -15.18 -10.95 0.64
CA GLU A 76 -14.52 -10.22 -0.45
C GLU A 76 -13.42 -9.26 0.04
N ASP A 77 -13.55 -8.77 1.29
CA ASP A 77 -12.59 -7.85 1.87
C ASP A 77 -11.39 -8.55 2.53
N LYS A 78 -11.39 -9.90 2.56
CA LYS A 78 -10.34 -10.69 3.20
C LYS A 78 -9.15 -10.88 2.27
N ILE A 79 -7.99 -10.50 2.77
CA ILE A 79 -6.71 -10.67 2.08
C ILE A 79 -5.84 -11.65 2.84
N ALA A 80 -5.16 -12.53 2.11
CA ALA A 80 -4.15 -13.43 2.64
C ALA A 80 -2.99 -13.56 1.66
N PHE A 81 -1.77 -13.40 2.16
CA PHE A 81 -0.57 -13.63 1.36
C PHE A 81 0.62 -14.04 2.22
N VAL A 82 1.63 -14.60 1.55
CA VAL A 82 2.90 -15.02 2.17
C VAL A 82 3.95 -13.95 1.94
N LEU A 83 4.71 -13.60 2.98
CA LEU A 83 5.94 -12.83 2.88
C LEU A 83 7.15 -13.72 3.21
N LYS A 84 8.13 -13.71 2.31
CA LYS A 84 9.46 -14.27 2.54
C LYS A 84 10.19 -13.47 3.64
N PRO A 85 11.30 -14.01 4.17
CA PRO A 85 12.15 -13.30 5.10
C PRO A 85 12.48 -11.88 4.61
N ASN A 86 12.22 -10.87 5.45
CA ASN A 86 12.46 -9.45 5.18
C ASN A 86 11.76 -8.88 3.93
N GLU A 87 10.80 -9.60 3.33
CA GLU A 87 10.08 -9.13 2.14
C GLU A 87 9.20 -7.91 2.47
N VAL A 88 9.15 -6.97 1.53
CA VAL A 88 8.22 -5.83 1.55
C VAL A 88 7.32 -5.94 0.34
N ARG A 89 6.00 -5.96 0.56
CA ARG A 89 5.00 -5.83 -0.50
C ARG A 89 4.33 -4.48 -0.42
N VAL A 90 4.17 -3.86 -1.58
CA VAL A 90 3.59 -2.53 -1.72
C VAL A 90 2.45 -2.62 -2.73
N GLY A 91 1.29 -2.10 -2.35
CA GLY A 91 0.16 -1.92 -3.25
C GLY A 91 0.40 -0.84 -4.30
N ASN A 92 -0.35 -0.93 -5.38
CA ASN A 92 -0.29 0.00 -6.50
C ASN A 92 -1.71 0.26 -7.04
N CYS A 93 -1.80 1.19 -8.00
CA CYS A 93 -3.06 1.52 -8.67
C CYS A 93 -3.64 0.36 -9.48
N ASP A 94 -2.80 -0.55 -9.98
CA ASP A 94 -3.22 -1.72 -10.76
C ASP A 94 -3.76 -2.86 -9.88
N ASN A 95 -3.76 -2.67 -8.57
CA ASN A 95 -4.24 -3.61 -7.58
C ASN A 95 -3.57 -5.01 -7.63
N THR A 96 -2.28 -5.09 -8.00
CA THR A 96 -1.58 -6.36 -8.26
C THR A 96 -1.56 -7.33 -7.07
N PHE A 97 -1.73 -6.83 -5.84
CA PHE A 97 -1.70 -7.63 -4.60
C PHE A 97 -2.95 -7.47 -3.74
N ASP A 98 -4.02 -6.88 -4.27
CA ASP A 98 -5.16 -6.42 -3.47
C ASP A 98 -4.77 -5.44 -2.34
N LEU A 99 -3.58 -4.82 -2.40
CA LEU A 99 -3.06 -3.92 -1.37
C LEU A 99 -3.46 -2.45 -1.60
N ASN A 100 -4.67 -2.20 -2.09
CA ASN A 100 -5.24 -0.86 -2.16
C ASN A 100 -6.67 -0.80 -1.60
N ILE A 101 -7.07 0.37 -1.11
CA ILE A 101 -8.43 0.66 -0.64
C ILE A 101 -8.87 1.96 -1.29
N PHE A 102 -10.04 1.95 -1.93
CA PHE A 102 -10.63 3.15 -2.51
C PHE A 102 -10.94 4.19 -1.43
N SER A 103 -10.48 5.42 -1.66
CA SER A 103 -10.74 6.58 -0.78
C SER A 103 -11.96 7.37 -1.27
N ARG A 104 -11.87 7.93 -2.48
CA ARG A 104 -12.90 8.79 -3.08
C ARG A 104 -12.67 9.05 -4.58
N ASP A 105 -13.73 9.49 -5.25
CA ASP A 105 -13.65 10.05 -6.60
C ASP A 105 -13.15 11.49 -6.59
N MET A 106 -12.33 11.85 -7.58
CA MET A 106 -11.78 13.21 -7.69
C MET A 106 -12.62 14.13 -8.60
N ILE A 107 -13.59 13.59 -9.34
CA ILE A 107 -14.33 14.33 -10.39
C ILE A 107 -15.56 15.08 -9.84
N ASN A 108 -16.19 14.62 -8.76
CA ASN A 108 -17.41 15.22 -8.20
C ASN A 108 -17.22 15.63 -6.74
N SER A 109 -16.48 16.72 -6.49
CA SER A 109 -16.15 17.21 -5.15
C SER A 109 -17.34 17.88 -4.41
N LYS A 110 -18.52 17.26 -4.40
CA LYS A 110 -19.52 17.53 -3.36
C LYS A 110 -19.16 16.74 -2.10
N LYS A 111 -18.16 17.22 -1.37
CA LYS A 111 -17.94 16.94 0.07
C LYS A 111 -18.21 15.47 0.50
N GLU A 112 -17.92 14.48 -0.35
CA GLU A 112 -18.08 13.09 0.04
C GLU A 112 -17.06 12.83 1.13
N THR A 113 -17.56 12.30 2.25
CA THR A 113 -16.74 11.89 3.39
C THR A 113 -15.65 10.96 2.87
N THR A 114 -14.40 11.44 2.88
CA THR A 114 -13.22 10.61 2.61
C THR A 114 -13.34 9.34 3.43
N SER A 115 -13.32 8.17 2.78
CA SER A 115 -13.35 6.92 3.53
C SER A 115 -12.11 6.89 4.43
N LYS A 116 -12.28 6.44 5.68
CA LYS A 116 -11.14 6.32 6.60
C LYS A 116 -10.39 5.04 6.30
N PHE A 117 -9.07 5.11 6.28
CA PHE A 117 -8.25 3.90 6.23
C PHE A 117 -8.49 3.04 7.47
N TYR A 118 -8.81 1.77 7.25
CA TYR A 118 -9.02 0.82 8.34
C TYR A 118 -8.74 -0.60 7.87
N LEU A 119 -8.03 -1.37 8.70
CA LEU A 119 -7.85 -2.80 8.54
C LEU A 119 -8.33 -3.50 9.82
N SER A 120 -8.98 -4.65 9.67
CA SER A 120 -9.46 -5.44 10.81
C SER A 120 -8.98 -6.89 10.77
N ASN A 121 -9.03 -7.55 11.92
CA ASN A 121 -8.62 -8.94 12.10
C ASN A 121 -7.22 -9.25 11.54
N ILE A 122 -6.23 -8.37 11.79
CA ILE A 122 -4.85 -8.59 11.39
C ILE A 122 -4.30 -9.81 12.14
N LYS A 123 -3.89 -10.85 11.39
CA LYS A 123 -3.29 -12.07 11.91
C LYS A 123 -1.99 -12.37 11.18
N VAL A 124 -1.00 -12.83 11.95
CA VAL A 124 0.32 -13.21 11.47
C VAL A 124 0.60 -14.63 11.93
N ILE A 125 0.84 -15.53 10.98
CA ILE A 125 1.12 -16.95 11.22
C ILE A 125 2.55 -17.22 10.76
N GLU A 126 3.32 -17.90 11.59
CA GLU A 126 4.70 -18.30 11.27
C GLU A 126 4.68 -19.66 10.57
N VAL A 127 5.51 -19.80 9.54
CA VAL A 127 5.72 -21.07 8.85
C VAL A 127 7.11 -21.57 9.23
N TYR A 128 7.16 -22.67 9.97
CA TYR A 128 8.38 -23.37 10.37
C TYR A 128 8.73 -24.48 9.39
#